data_AF-A0A9Q1JEH3-F1
#
_entry.id   AF-A0A9Q1JEH3-F1
#
_cell.length_a   1.000
_cell.length_b   1.000
_cell.length_c   1.000
_cell.angle_alpha   90.00
_cell.angle_beta   90.00
_cell.angle_gamma   90.00
#
_symmetry.space_group_name_H-M   'P 1'
#
loop_
_entity.id
_entity.type
_entity.pdbx_description
1 polymer ?
#
loop_
_entity_poly.entity_id
_entity_poly.type
_entity_poly.pdbx_seq_one_letter_code
_entity_poly.pdbx_strand_id
1 'polypeptide(L)'
;MIYTDWANHYLAKSGCPRLIKDLTQDIADGVLLAEIIQIIANEKVEDINSCPRSQSQMIENVDACLSFLEARGVNVQGLSSEEIWNGNLKTILGLFFNLSRYKQQQQQQQQYYQSLLELQQQVTHQATGAATTSHHKTQDMQSRSSIQ
;
A
#
# COMPACT_ATOMS: atom_id res chain seq x y z
N MET A 1 19.30 -9.96 0.30
CA MET A 1 19.47 -8.55 -0.09
C MET A 1 18.12 -7.89 0.14
N ILE A 2 17.95 -7.14 1.23
CA ILE A 2 16.62 -6.80 1.80
C ILE A 2 15.63 -6.25 0.75
N TYR A 3 16.06 -5.33 -0.11
CA TYR A 3 15.18 -4.73 -1.12
C TYR A 3 14.83 -5.66 -2.29
N THR A 4 15.73 -6.58 -2.66
CA THR A 4 15.47 -7.59 -3.69
C THR A 4 14.39 -8.56 -3.23
N ASP A 5 14.52 -9.07 -2.00
CA ASP A 5 13.55 -10.00 -1.41
C ASP A 5 12.19 -9.32 -1.24
N TRP A 6 12.20 -8.06 -0.81
CA TRP A 6 11.01 -7.23 -0.70
C TRP A 6 10.32 -6.98 -2.05
N ALA A 7 11.06 -6.61 -3.09
CA ALA A 7 10.49 -6.39 -4.42
C ALA A 7 9.95 -7.70 -5.05
N ASN A 8 10.70 -8.80 -4.89
CA ASN A 8 10.29 -10.12 -5.36
C ASN A 8 9.01 -10.61 -4.68
N HIS A 9 8.76 -10.26 -3.42
CA HIS A 9 7.50 -10.55 -2.76
C HIS A 9 6.30 -9.96 -3.52
N TYR A 10 6.41 -8.71 -4.00
CA TYR A 10 5.35 -8.07 -4.79
C TYR A 10 5.21 -8.67 -6.19
N LEU A 11 6.32 -8.92 -6.87
CA LEU A 11 6.33 -9.56 -8.19
C LEU A 11 5.74 -10.99 -8.15
N ALA A 12 6.06 -11.77 -7.12
CA ALA A 12 5.48 -13.09 -6.95
C ALA A 12 3.97 -13.02 -6.69
N LYS A 13 3.51 -12.01 -5.94
CA LYS A 13 2.10 -11.80 -5.63
C LYS A 13 1.27 -11.37 -6.86
N SER A 14 1.84 -10.60 -7.78
CA SER A 14 1.19 -10.23 -9.04
C SER A 14 1.19 -11.34 -10.09
N GLY A 15 1.97 -12.41 -9.87
CA GLY A 15 2.13 -13.49 -10.83
C GLY A 15 3.14 -13.19 -11.94
N CYS A 16 4.03 -12.21 -11.73
CA CYS A 16 5.09 -11.90 -12.69
C CYS A 16 6.02 -13.12 -12.86
N PRO A 17 6.28 -13.57 -14.11
CA PRO A 17 7.17 -14.71 -14.36
C PRO A 17 8.65 -14.36 -14.14
N ARG A 18 9.01 -13.08 -14.13
CA ARG A 18 10.37 -12.57 -13.92
C ARG A 18 10.52 -12.04 -12.51
N LEU A 19 11.49 -12.59 -11.78
CA LEU A 19 11.93 -12.11 -10.47
C LEU A 19 13.31 -11.47 -10.59
N ILE A 20 13.61 -10.53 -9.70
CA ILE A 20 14.91 -9.88 -9.58
C ILE A 20 15.92 -10.87 -9.02
N LYS A 21 17.01 -11.07 -9.76
CA LYS A 21 18.21 -11.79 -9.30
C LYS A 21 19.32 -10.79 -8.95
N ASP A 22 19.51 -9.80 -9.81
CA ASP A 22 20.43 -8.69 -9.60
C ASP A 22 19.67 -7.38 -9.75
N LEU A 23 19.51 -6.68 -8.64
CA LEU A 23 18.78 -5.42 -8.60
C LEU A 23 19.36 -4.36 -9.54
N THR A 24 20.68 -4.37 -9.78
CA THR A 24 21.33 -3.35 -10.62
C THR A 24 21.11 -3.59 -12.11
N GLN A 25 20.94 -4.84 -12.52
CA GLN A 25 20.77 -5.22 -13.93
C GLN A 25 19.31 -5.40 -14.29
N ASP A 26 18.51 -6.03 -13.43
CA ASP A 26 17.16 -6.43 -13.76
C ASP A 26 16.18 -5.27 -13.86
N ILE A 27 16.50 -4.10 -13.28
CA ILE A 27 15.66 -2.90 -13.32
C ILE A 27 16.15 -1.85 -14.31
N ALA A 28 17.34 -2.04 -14.89
CA ALA A 28 18.03 -1.01 -15.69
C ALA A 28 17.28 -0.65 -16.98
N ASP A 29 16.48 -1.58 -17.51
CA ASP A 29 15.62 -1.38 -18.69
C ASP A 29 14.32 -0.60 -18.39
N GLY A 30 14.05 -0.33 -17.10
CA GLY A 30 12.87 0.37 -16.61
C GLY A 30 11.55 -0.43 -16.64
N VAL A 31 11.51 -1.59 -17.32
CA VAL A 31 10.28 -2.37 -17.47
C VAL A 31 9.91 -3.07 -16.17
N LEU A 32 10.87 -3.78 -15.57
CA LEU A 32 10.63 -4.45 -14.30
C LEU A 32 10.43 -3.46 -13.15
N LEU A 33 11.10 -2.30 -13.22
CA LEU A 33 10.91 -1.21 -12.28
C LEU A 33 9.47 -0.68 -12.32
N ALA A 34 8.94 -0.44 -13.52
CA ALA A 34 7.57 0.02 -13.70
C ALA A 34 6.55 -0.97 -13.12
N GLU A 35 6.74 -2.26 -13.37
CA GLU A 35 5.86 -3.32 -12.85
C GLU A 35 5.83 -3.31 -11.31
N ILE A 36 6.99 -3.20 -10.66
CA ILE A 36 7.11 -3.12 -9.19
C ILE A 36 6.37 -1.89 -8.65
N ILE A 37 6.61 -0.72 -9.26
CA ILE A 37 5.96 0.53 -8.87
C ILE A 37 4.44 0.42 -9.04
N GLN A 38 3.99 -0.16 -10.15
CA GLN A 38 2.58 -0.40 -10.42
C GLN A 38 1.90 -1.24 -9.34
N ILE A 39 2.55 -2.33 -8.91
CA ILE A 39 2.00 -3.21 -7.87
C ILE A 39 1.95 -2.50 -6.52
N ILE A 40 2.97 -1.70 -6.21
CA ILE A 40 3.09 -0.99 -4.94
C ILE A 40 2.09 0.16 -4.85
N ALA A 41 1.97 0.96 -5.90
CA ALA A 41 1.04 2.08 -6.03
C ALA A 41 -0.39 1.63 -6.34
N ASN A 42 -0.58 0.37 -6.74
CA ASN A 42 -1.86 -0.21 -7.16
C ASN A 42 -2.50 0.59 -8.32
N GLU A 43 -1.65 1.09 -9.22
CA GLU A 43 -2.02 1.94 -10.34
C GLU A 43 -1.01 1.76 -11.47
N LYS A 44 -1.45 1.84 -12.72
CA LYS A 44 -0.59 1.59 -13.87
C LYS A 44 0.32 2.78 -14.15
N VAL A 45 1.61 2.51 -14.34
CA VAL A 45 2.55 3.50 -14.89
C VAL A 45 2.31 3.60 -16.39
N GLU A 46 1.94 4.80 -16.87
CA GLU A 46 1.75 5.05 -18.30
C GLU A 46 3.11 5.23 -19.00
N ASP A 47 3.10 5.20 -20.34
CA ASP A 47 4.27 5.50 -21.19
C ASP A 47 5.49 4.56 -21.06
N ILE A 48 5.29 3.34 -20.56
CA ILE A 48 6.35 2.31 -20.51
C ILE A 48 6.42 1.52 -21.81
N ASN A 49 7.58 1.58 -22.46
CA ASN A 49 7.92 0.71 -23.59
C ASN A 49 8.27 -0.69 -23.07
N SER A 50 7.44 -1.70 -23.37
CA SER A 50 7.64 -3.09 -22.92
C SER A 50 8.86 -3.78 -23.54
N CYS A 51 9.39 -3.27 -24.65
CA CYS A 51 10.54 -3.84 -25.36
C CYS A 51 11.53 -2.73 -25.76
N PRO A 52 12.19 -2.06 -24.80
CA PRO A 52 13.14 -0.99 -25.10
C PRO A 52 14.37 -1.59 -25.81
N ARG A 53 14.72 -1.05 -26.98
CA ARG A 53 15.85 -1.53 -27.80
C ARG A 53 17.02 -0.56 -27.83
N SER A 54 16.78 0.71 -27.51
CA SER A 54 17.82 1.74 -27.43
C SER A 54 18.01 2.21 -25.99
N GLN A 55 19.20 2.73 -25.71
CA GLN A 55 19.51 3.37 -24.43
C GLN A 55 18.51 4.49 -24.09
N SER A 56 18.15 5.33 -25.08
CA SER A 56 17.14 6.39 -24.88
C SER A 56 15.82 5.82 -24.37
N GLN A 57 15.33 4.74 -24.97
CA GLN A 57 14.07 4.10 -24.54
C GLN A 57 14.14 3.52 -23.13
N MET A 58 15.29 2.96 -22.75
CA MET A 58 15.49 2.44 -21.39
C MET A 58 15.49 3.59 -20.36
N ILE A 59 16.19 4.68 -20.68
CA ILE A 59 16.23 5.88 -19.82
C ILE A 59 14.83 6.51 -19.73
N GLU A 60 14.11 6.64 -20.84
CA GLU A 60 12.73 7.15 -20.91
C GLU A 60 11.79 6.31 -20.02
N ASN A 61 11.89 4.98 -20.05
CA ASN A 61 11.11 4.12 -19.15
C ASN A 61 11.40 4.41 -17.67
N VAL A 62 12.67 4.58 -17.31
CA VAL A 62 13.06 4.91 -15.93
C VAL A 62 12.57 6.30 -15.55
N ASP A 63 12.65 7.27 -16.47
CA ASP A 63 12.19 8.64 -16.24
C ASP A 63 10.67 8.72 -16.04
N ALA A 64 9.90 7.96 -16.82
CA ALA A 64 8.46 7.79 -16.63
C ALA A 64 8.15 7.21 -15.23
N CYS A 65 8.93 6.23 -14.77
CA CYS A 65 8.80 5.68 -13.42
C CYS A 65 9.07 6.73 -12.33
N LEU A 66 10.13 7.53 -12.47
CA LEU A 66 10.47 8.58 -11.51
C LEU A 66 9.41 9.68 -11.48
N SER A 67 8.96 10.12 -12.65
CA SER A 67 7.90 11.13 -12.81
C SER A 67 6.58 10.64 -12.18
N PHE A 68 6.24 9.37 -12.37
CA PHE A 68 5.06 8.75 -11.75
C PHE A 68 5.14 8.76 -10.21
N LEU A 69 6.33 8.52 -9.66
CA LEU A 69 6.55 8.55 -8.21
C LEU A 69 6.49 9.99 -7.66
N GLU A 70 7.09 10.94 -8.38
CA GLU A 70 7.05 12.35 -8.00
C GLU A 70 5.62 12.90 -7.95
N ALA A 71 4.79 12.57 -8.94
CA ALA A 71 3.38 12.94 -8.97
C ALA A 71 2.57 12.42 -7.76
N ARG A 72 3.06 11.38 -7.07
CA ARG A 72 2.46 10.80 -5.85
C ARG A 72 3.10 11.31 -4.56
N GLY A 73 3.97 12.31 -4.66
CA GLY A 73 4.66 12.90 -3.50
C GLY A 73 5.83 12.07 -2.98
N VAL A 74 6.33 11.11 -3.75
CA VAL A 74 7.57 10.40 -3.41
C VAL A 74 8.75 11.32 -3.72
N ASN A 75 9.65 11.49 -2.76
CA ASN A 75 10.85 12.27 -3.00
C ASN A 75 11.78 11.52 -3.97
N VAL A 76 11.93 12.04 -5.19
CA VAL A 76 12.87 11.52 -6.19
C VAL A 76 14.06 12.45 -6.43
N GLN A 77 14.19 13.53 -5.63
CA GLN A 77 15.29 14.48 -5.80
C GLN A 77 16.64 13.80 -5.58
N GLY A 78 17.54 14.01 -6.53
CA GLY A 78 18.88 13.42 -6.53
C GLY A 78 18.93 11.98 -7.07
N LEU A 79 17.84 11.45 -7.62
CA LEU A 79 17.85 10.23 -8.42
C LEU A 79 17.97 10.59 -9.90
N SER A 80 18.94 9.99 -10.59
CA SER A 80 19.10 10.13 -12.04
C SER A 80 18.69 8.84 -12.75
N SER A 81 17.87 8.97 -13.79
CA SER A 81 17.47 7.87 -14.66
C SER A 81 18.68 7.23 -15.34
N GLU A 82 19.69 8.02 -15.71
CA GLU A 82 20.95 7.53 -16.28
C GLU A 82 21.77 6.71 -15.27
N GLU A 83 21.79 7.10 -13.99
CA GLU A 83 22.51 6.35 -12.96
C GLU A 83 21.84 5.01 -12.66
N ILE A 84 20.51 4.98 -12.67
CA ILE A 84 19.74 3.74 -12.50
C ILE A 84 19.99 2.80 -13.69
N TRP A 85 19.93 3.33 -14.91
CA TRP A 85 20.25 2.57 -16.12
C TRP A 85 21.69 2.02 -16.10
N ASN A 86 22.66 2.81 -15.63
CA ASN A 86 24.04 2.38 -15.46
C ASN A 86 24.26 1.37 -14.32
N GLY A 87 23.21 1.04 -13.55
CA GLY A 87 23.32 0.09 -12.43
C GLY A 87 23.98 0.67 -11.18
N ASN A 88 23.95 2.00 -10.98
CA ASN A 88 24.49 2.63 -9.78
C ASN A 88 23.70 2.19 -8.55
N LEU A 89 24.29 1.29 -7.76
CA LEU A 89 23.64 0.71 -6.59
C LEU A 89 23.20 1.77 -5.57
N LYS A 90 23.95 2.87 -5.39
CA LYS A 90 23.59 3.92 -4.43
C LYS A 90 22.27 4.58 -4.82
N THR A 91 22.13 4.94 -6.09
CA THR A 91 20.92 5.59 -6.64
C THR A 91 19.75 4.61 -6.61
N ILE A 92 19.98 3.36 -7.01
CA ILE A 92 18.97 2.30 -6.98
C ILE A 92 18.46 2.03 -5.56
N LEU A 93 19.36 1.91 -4.58
CA LEU A 93 18.96 1.73 -3.19
C LEU A 93 18.19 2.94 -2.65
N GLY A 94 18.56 4.16 -3.06
CA GLY A 94 17.81 5.38 -2.75
C GLY A 94 16.38 5.32 -3.29
N LEU A 95 16.20 4.88 -4.54
CA LEU A 95 14.88 4.69 -5.14
C LEU A 95 14.03 3.68 -4.37
N PHE A 96 14.57 2.48 -4.09
CA PHE A 96 13.84 1.45 -3.34
C PHE A 96 13.54 1.87 -1.91
N PHE A 97 14.44 2.64 -1.28
CA PHE A 97 14.18 3.23 0.02
C PHE A 97 12.98 4.16 -0.03
N ASN A 98 12.95 5.11 -0.97
CA ASN A 98 11.84 6.05 -1.13
C ASN A 98 10.52 5.31 -1.43
N LEU A 99 10.57 4.29 -2.29
CA LEU A 99 9.43 3.43 -2.61
C LEU A 99 8.92 2.65 -1.39
N SER A 100 9.83 2.13 -0.55
CA SER A 100 9.46 1.42 0.69
C SER A 100 8.76 2.35 1.68
N ARG A 101 9.21 3.61 1.81
CA ARG A 101 8.56 4.60 2.66
C ARG A 101 7.19 4.97 2.14
N TYR A 102 7.06 5.16 0.83
CA TYR A 102 5.77 5.40 0.19
C TYR A 102 4.77 4.29 0.52
N LYS A 103 5.18 3.02 0.40
CA LYS A 103 4.31 1.89 0.73
C LYS A 103 3.94 1.84 2.21
N GLN A 104 4.89 2.15 3.09
CA GLN A 104 4.63 2.21 4.54
C GLN A 104 3.60 3.30 4.87
N GLN A 105 3.69 4.48 4.26
CA GLN A 105 2.72 5.56 4.44
C GLN A 105 1.32 5.16 3.96
N GLN A 106 1.23 4.51 2.79
CA GLN A 106 -0.03 3.98 2.26
C GLN A 106 -0.68 2.97 3.21
N GLN A 107 0.11 2.05 3.78
CA GLN A 107 -0.40 1.05 4.70
C GLN A 107 -0.91 1.66 6.02
N GLN A 108 -0.20 2.66 6.56
CA GLN A 108 -0.65 3.37 7.77
C GLN A 108 -1.98 4.11 7.53
N GLN A 109 -2.15 4.76 6.38
CA GLN A 109 -3.41 5.40 6.02
C GLN A 109 -4.56 4.38 5.90
N GLN A 110 -4.32 3.23 5.26
CA GLN A 110 -5.32 2.17 5.17
C GLN A 110 -5.70 1.61 6.54
N GLN A 111 -4.72 1.36 7.41
CA GLN A 111 -4.96 0.90 8.78
C GLN A 111 -5.75 1.93 9.61
N TYR A 112 -5.42 3.21 9.46
CA TYR A 112 -6.16 4.29 10.11
C TYR A 112 -7.63 4.31 9.66
N TYR A 113 -7.89 4.26 8.35
CA TYR A 113 -9.25 4.24 7.82
C TYR A 113 -10.04 3.01 8.29
N GLN A 114 -9.41 1.83 8.27
CA GLN A 114 -9.99 0.60 8.79
C GLN A 114 -10.38 0.72 10.26
N SER A 115 -9.51 1.29 11.10
CA SER A 115 -9.79 1.53 12.52
C SER A 115 -10.96 2.50 12.73
N LEU A 116 -11.09 3.55 11.90
CA LEU A 116 -12.24 4.45 11.97
C LEU A 116 -13.57 3.75 11.64
N LEU A 117 -13.59 2.86 10.65
CA LEU A 117 -14.78 2.08 10.30
C LEU A 117 -15.19 1.12 11.42
N GLU A 118 -14.23 0.48 12.08
CA GLU A 118 -14.47 -0.42 13.21
C GLU A 118 -15.08 0.32 14.41
N LEU A 119 -14.57 1.52 14.73
CA LEU A 119 -15.12 2.37 15.79
C LEU A 119 -16.55 2.81 15.47
N GLN A 120 -16.85 3.17 14.22
CA GLN A 120 -18.21 3.53 13.81
C GLN A 120 -19.20 2.37 14.02
N GLN A 121 -18.82 1.15 13.62
CA GLN A 121 -19.66 -0.04 13.80
C GLN A 121 -19.90 -0.36 15.28
N GLN A 122 -18.89 -0.22 16.14
CA GLN A 122 -19.03 -0.43 17.59
C GLN A 122 -20.02 0.57 18.22
N VAL A 123 -19.97 1.85 17.83
CA VAL A 123 -20.92 2.88 18.31
C VAL A 123 -22.35 2.58 17.85
N THR A 124 -22.55 2.14 16.60
CA THR A 124 -23.89 1.78 16.08
C THR A 124 -24.49 0.57 16.81
N HIS A 125 -23.69 -0.44 17.13
CA HIS A 125 -24.16 -1.63 17.85
C HIS A 125 -24.51 -1.32 19.32
N GLN A 126 -23.82 -0.38 19.98
CA GLN A 126 -24.20 0.06 21.33
C GLN A 126 -25.46 0.95 21.35
N ALA A 127 -25.68 1.78 20.32
CA ALA A 127 -26.85 2.66 20.25
C ALA A 127 -28.18 1.90 19.99
N THR A 128 -28.14 0.77 19.29
CA THR A 128 -29.33 -0.04 18.96
C THR A 128 -29.73 -1.04 20.06
N GLY A 129 -28.84 -1.34 21.02
CA GLY A 129 -29.11 -2.20 22.16
C GLY A 129 -29.85 -1.55 23.34
N ALA A 130 -30.06 -0.23 23.32
CA ALA A 130 -30.63 0.52 24.44
C ALA A 130 -32.17 0.70 24.40
N ALA A 131 -32.87 0.11 23.42
CA ALA A 131 -34.31 0.32 23.22
C ALA A 131 -35.13 -0.98 23.24
N THR A 132 -35.07 -1.79 24.32
CA THR A 132 -36.14 -2.74 24.68
C THR A 132 -36.12 -3.12 26.16
N THR A 133 -36.45 -2.19 27.05
CA THR A 133 -37.05 -2.55 28.37
C THR A 133 -37.98 -1.45 28.83
N SER A 134 -39.21 -1.42 28.32
CA SER A 134 -40.34 -0.84 29.07
C SER A 134 -41.69 -1.28 28.49
N HIS A 135 -42.30 -2.28 29.13
CA HIS A 135 -43.75 -2.37 29.35
C HIS A 135 -43.95 -3.13 30.67
N HIS A 136 -44.16 -2.42 31.78
CA HIS A 136 -45.46 -2.23 32.46
C HIS A 136 -45.93 -3.54 33.16
N LYS A 137 -46.07 -3.62 34.49
CA LYS A 137 -47.03 -2.86 35.30
C LYS A 137 -46.71 -3.01 36.80
N THR A 138 -46.66 -1.90 37.52
CA THR A 138 -46.72 -1.84 38.99
C THR A 138 -48.19 -1.94 39.40
N GLN A 139 -48.57 -2.88 40.27
CA GLN A 139 -49.78 -2.70 41.08
C GLN A 139 -49.72 -3.46 42.41
N ASP A 140 -49.63 -2.63 43.45
CA ASP A 140 -50.18 -2.73 44.80
C ASP A 140 -49.64 -3.66 45.89
N MET A 141 -49.55 -2.99 47.03
CA MET A 141 -49.06 -3.33 48.34
C MET A 141 -50.26 -3.77 49.20
N GLN A 142 -50.00 -4.52 50.28
CA GLN A 142 -50.86 -4.79 51.45
C GLN A 142 -51.76 -6.05 51.45
N SER A 143 -51.43 -6.99 52.34
CA SER A 143 -52.21 -7.42 53.52
C SER A 143 -51.80 -8.85 53.91
N ARG A 144 -51.01 -9.04 54.97
CA ARG A 144 -51.43 -9.39 56.34
C ARG A 144 -52.22 -10.71 56.48
N SER A 145 -51.71 -11.56 57.39
CA SER A 145 -52.39 -12.64 58.16
C SER A 145 -52.82 -13.87 57.34
N SER A 146 -52.76 -15.13 57.78
CA SER A 146 -52.50 -15.79 59.06
C SER A 146 -52.24 -17.28 58.77
N ILE A 147 -51.43 -17.92 59.62
CA ILE A 147 -51.70 -19.21 60.28
C ILE A 147 -52.67 -20.17 59.57
N GLN A 148 -52.17 -21.28 59.02
CA GLN A 148 -52.40 -22.65 59.55
C GLN A 148 -51.42 -23.63 58.93
#